data_AF-A0A9X2ECP3-F1
#
_entry.id   AF-A0A9X2ECP3-F1
#
_cell.length_a   1.000
_cell.length_b   1.000
_cell.length_c   1.000
_cell.angle_alpha   90.00
_cell.angle_beta   90.00
_cell.angle_gamma   90.00
#
_symmetry.space_group_name_H-M   'P 1'
#
loop_
_entity.id
_entity.type
_entity.pdbx_description
1 polymer ?
#
loop_
_entity_poly.entity_id
_entity_poly.type
_entity_poly.pdbx_seq_one_letter_code
_entity_poly.pdbx_strand_id
1 'polypeptide(L)' 'MQVTIEGVVASDVCGRGERHTVEWTPRLAGLVQSRVVKVVEWHHDTTEPEPEPESESESEPAPASRKRRGRRQTSE' A
#
# COMPACT_ATOMS: atom_id res chain seq x y z
N MET A 1 1.71 -5.38 10.45
CA MET A 1 0.32 -5.81 10.77
C MET A 1 -0.37 -4.66 11.48
N GLN A 2 -1.47 -4.15 10.92
CA GLN A 2 -2.14 -2.95 11.43
C GLN A 2 -3.35 -3.32 12.28
N VAL A 3 -3.69 -2.47 13.26
CA VAL A 3 -4.86 -2.64 14.11
C VAL A 3 -5.52 -1.30 14.36
N THR A 4 -6.84 -1.31 14.46
CA THR A 4 -7.59 -0.16 14.98
C THR A 4 -7.80 -0.36 16.47
N ILE A 5 -7.36 0.61 17.26
CA ILE A 5 -7.53 0.65 18.71
C ILE A 5 -8.50 1.76 19.10
N GLU A 6 -9.20 1.57 20.21
CA GLU A 6 -10.04 2.59 20.85
C GLU A 6 -9.52 2.87 22.27
N GLY A 7 -9.35 4.13 22.63
CA GLY A 7 -8.95 4.55 23.97
C GLY A 7 -10.03 4.23 25.00
N VAL A 8 -9.68 3.48 26.05
CA VAL A 8 -10.62 3.11 27.13
C VAL A 8 -10.51 4.11 28.29
N VAL A 9 -9.29 4.57 28.56
CA VAL A 9 -8.97 5.55 29.60
C VAL A 9 -8.34 6.77 28.91
N ALA A 10 -8.67 7.97 29.39
CA ALA A 10 -8.00 9.18 28.92
C ALA A 10 -6.52 9.11 29.35
N SER A 11 -5.62 9.10 28.37
CA SER A 11 -4.18 9.15 28.57
C SER A 11 -3.57 10.09 27.54
N ASP A 12 -2.34 10.54 27.79
CA ASP A 12 -1.59 11.40 26.85
C ASP A 12 -1.43 10.79 25.44
N VAL A 13 -1.58 9.47 25.32
CA VAL A 13 -1.39 8.73 24.07
C VAL A 13 -2.69 8.61 23.25
N CYS A 14 -3.85 8.58 23.89
CA CYS A 14 -5.15 8.35 23.24
C CYS A 14 -6.28 8.79 24.16
N GLY A 15 -7.19 9.63 23.66
CA GLY A 15 -8.38 10.05 24.38
C GLY A 15 -9.39 8.92 24.53
N ARG A 16 -10.22 9.00 25.57
CA ARG A 16 -11.29 8.03 25.81
C ARG A 16 -12.32 8.09 24.68
N GLY A 17 -12.54 6.96 24.02
CA GLY A 17 -13.46 6.83 22.88
C GLY A 17 -12.85 7.22 21.53
N GLU A 18 -11.61 7.72 21.50
CA GLU A 18 -10.92 8.00 20.25
C GLU A 18 -10.42 6.71 19.60
N ARG A 19 -10.44 6.67 18.27
CA ARG A 19 -10.03 5.53 17.47
C ARG A 19 -8.84 5.86 16.60
N HIS A 20 -7.84 4.99 16.63
CA HIS A 20 -6.63 5.16 15.83
C HIS A 20 -6.24 3.83 15.19
N THR A 21 -5.83 3.89 13.93
CA THR A 21 -5.22 2.76 13.24
C THR A 21 -3.71 2.88 13.36
N VAL A 22 -3.07 1.88 13.97
CA VAL A 22 -1.64 1.87 14.27
C VAL A 22 -1.06 0.50 13.96
N GLU A 23 0.25 0.42 13.81
CA GLU A 23 0.94 -0.86 13.70
C GLU A 23 0.93 -1.62 15.04
N TRP A 24 0.70 -2.93 14.98
CA TRP A 24 0.79 -3.79 16.15
C TRP A 24 2.25 -3.90 16.62
N THR A 25 2.52 -3.41 17.84
CA THR A 25 3.85 -3.47 18.46
C THR A 25 3.78 -4.11 19.85
N PRO A 26 4.90 -4.64 20.38
CA PRO A 26 4.94 -5.20 21.74
C PRO A 26 4.55 -4.17 22.82
N ARG A 27 4.86 -2.89 22.60
CA ARG A 27 4.45 -1.79 23.48
C ARG A 27 2.93 -1.63 23.51
N LEU A 28 2.29 -1.71 22.34
CA LEU A 28 0.83 -1.65 22.23
C LEU A 28 0.17 -2.84 22.95
N ALA A 29 0.75 -4.03 22.85
CA ALA A 29 0.26 -5.22 23.56
C ALA A 29 0.21 -4.99 25.10
N GLY A 30 1.23 -4.33 25.66
CA GLY A 30 1.25 -3.95 27.08
C GLY A 30 0.13 -2.96 27.46
N LEU A 31 -0.18 -2.00 26.58
CA LEU A 31 -1.28 -1.04 26.79
C LEU A 31 -2.66 -1.72 26.75
N VAL A 32 -2.83 -2.71 25.86
CA VAL A 32 -4.05 -3.53 25.79
C VAL A 32 -4.20 -4.39 27.04
N GLN A 33 -3.13 -5.05 27.50
CA GLN A 33 -3.14 -5.84 28.75
C GLN A 33 -3.47 -4.98 29.97
N SER A 34 -2.96 -3.75 29.99
CA SER A 34 -3.22 -2.76 31.05
C SER A 34 -4.59 -2.09 30.93
N ARG A 35 -5.42 -2.46 29.94
CA ARG A 35 -6.76 -1.89 29.66
C ARG A 35 -6.78 -0.38 29.42
N VAL A 36 -5.67 0.19 28.96
CA VAL A 36 -5.60 1.62 28.58
C VAL A 36 -6.29 1.83 27.23
N VAL A 37 -6.10 0.88 26.31
CA VAL A 37 -6.73 0.85 24.98
C VAL A 37 -7.32 -0.54 24.74
N LYS A 38 -8.29 -0.65 23.83
CA LYS A 38 -8.83 -1.94 23.35
C LYS A 38 -8.66 -2.03 21.84
N VAL A 39 -8.36 -3.22 21.32
CA VAL A 39 -8.38 -3.45 19.87
C VAL A 39 -9.83 -3.61 19.44
N VAL A 40 -10.26 -2.82 18.46
CA VAL A 40 -11.61 -2.88 17.88
C VAL A 40 -11.61 -3.59 16.53
N GLU A 41 -10.49 -3.56 15.80
CA GLU A 41 -10.38 -4.18 14.47
C GLU A 41 -8.94 -4.60 14.19
N TRP A 42 -8.78 -5.76 13.55
CA TRP A 42 -7.49 -6.27 13.09
C TRP A 42 -7.40 -6.18 11.57
N HIS A 43 -6.43 -5.43 11.07
CA HIS A 43 -6.12 -5.34 9.65
C HIS A 43 -5.05 -6.36 9.33
N HIS A 44 -5.50 -7.53 8.87
CA HIS A 44 -4.62 -8.51 8.27
C HIS A 44 -4.22 -7.98 6.90
N ASP A 45 -2.94 -7.61 6.77
CA ASP A 45 -2.33 -7.24 5.52
C ASP A 45 -2.37 -8.47 4.60
N THR A 46 -3.44 -8.61 3.84
CA THR A 46 -3.45 -9.48 2.67
C THR A 46 -2.54 -8.78 1.69
N THR A 47 -1.25 -9.10 1.73
CA THR A 47 -0.39 -8.96 0.56
C THR A 47 -1.02 -9.80 -0.54
N GLU A 48 -1.90 -9.18 -1.33
CA GLU A 48 -2.27 -9.68 -2.63
C GLU A 48 -0.97 -9.68 -3.44
N PRO A 49 -0.46 -10.84 -3.90
CA PRO A 49 0.72 -10.84 -4.74
C PRO A 49 0.39 -10.03 -5.97
N GLU A 50 1.08 -8.90 -6.14
CA GLU A 50 1.08 -8.13 -7.38
C GLU A 50 1.43 -9.14 -8.50
N PRO A 51 0.55 -9.36 -9.50
CA PRO A 51 0.81 -10.38 -10.51
C PRO A 51 2.11 -10.03 -11.22
N GLU A 52 3.10 -10.93 -11.13
CA GLU A 52 4.34 -10.82 -11.89
C GLU A 52 3.95 -10.65 -13.37
N PRO A 53 4.47 -9.63 -14.08
CA PRO A 53 4.16 -9.47 -15.48
C PRO A 53 4.70 -10.69 -16.23
N GLU A 54 3.78 -11.55 -16.70
CA GLU A 54 4.09 -12.70 -17.55
C GLU A 54 4.85 -12.20 -18.78
N SER A 55 6.17 -12.37 -18.74
CA SER A 55 6.99 -12.42 -19.95
C SER A 55 6.74 -13.78 -20.59
N GLU A 56 6.04 -13.82 -21.72
CA GLU A 56 6.65 -14.26 -22.98
C GLU A 56 5.61 -14.45 -24.10
N SER A 57 6.02 -13.92 -25.26
CA SER A 57 5.87 -14.56 -26.57
C SER A 57 4.47 -14.85 -27.10
N GLU A 58 3.96 -13.90 -27.89
CA GLU A 58 3.44 -14.30 -29.20
C GLU A 58 4.17 -13.50 -30.29
N SER A 59 5.03 -14.22 -31.01
CA SER A 59 5.67 -13.75 -32.22
C SER A 59 4.66 -13.67 -33.36
N GLU A 60 4.98 -12.77 -34.29
CA GLU A 60 4.46 -12.59 -35.66
C GLU A 60 3.26 -11.65 -35.90
N PRO A 61 3.15 -11.04 -37.11
CA PRO A 61 4.10 -11.05 -38.24
C PRO A 61 4.50 -9.66 -38.76
N ALA A 62 5.58 -9.66 -39.55
CA ALA A 62 6.04 -8.57 -40.40
C ALA A 62 4.93 -8.08 -41.37
N PRO A 63 5.00 -6.86 -41.97
CA PRO A 63 5.92 -6.71 -43.10
C PRO A 63 6.53 -5.31 -43.32
N ALA A 64 7.70 -5.35 -43.97
CA ALA A 64 8.18 -4.48 -45.02
C ALA A 64 7.55 -3.09 -45.19
N SER A 65 8.39 -2.04 -45.18
CA SER A 65 8.83 -1.40 -46.43
C SER A 65 9.33 0.03 -46.24
N ARG A 66 10.30 0.34 -47.10
CA ARG A 66 10.49 1.64 -47.79
C ARG A 66 10.90 2.85 -46.97
N LYS A 67 12.19 3.18 -47.17
CA LYS A 67 12.67 4.43 -47.80
C LYS A 67 11.88 5.70 -47.45
N ARG A 68 12.56 6.71 -46.90
CA ARG A 68 13.17 7.79 -47.72
C ARG A 68 13.93 8.79 -46.85
N ARG A 69 15.10 9.14 -47.37
CA ARG A 69 15.92 10.31 -47.02
C ARG A 69 15.13 11.61 -47.03
N GLY A 70 15.60 12.53 -46.18
CA GLY A 70 15.53 13.98 -46.38
C GLY A 70 14.48 14.65 -45.51
N ARG A 71 14.63 15.89 -45.04
CA ARG A 71 15.68 16.92 -45.14
C ARG A 71 15.15 18.06 -44.26
N ARG A 72 16.04 18.75 -43.54
CA ARG A 72 15.84 20.04 -42.82
C ARG A 72 14.71 20.95 -43.34
N GLN A 73 14.04 21.67 -42.42
CA GLN A 73 13.94 23.14 -42.32
C GLN A 73 12.82 23.50 -41.28
N THR A 74 13.10 24.15 -40.14
CA THR A 74 13.10 25.62 -39.86
C THR A 74 11.75 26.29 -40.19
N SER A 75 11.02 26.79 -39.18
CA SER A 75 10.97 28.22 -38.75
C SER A 75 10.49 29.11 -39.91
N GLU A 76 9.30 29.70 -39.87
CA GLU A 76 8.90 30.86 -39.05
C GLU A 76 7.38 31.09 -39.20
#